data_AF-A0A127T032-F1
#
_entry.id   AF-A0A127T032-F1
#
_cell.length_a   1.000
_cell.length_b   1.000
_cell.length_c   1.000
_cell.angle_alpha   90.00
_cell.angle_beta   90.00
_cell.angle_gamma   90.00
#
_symmetry.space_group_name_H-M   'P 1'
#
loop_
_entity.id
_entity.type
_entity.pdbx_description
1 polymer ?
#
loop_
_entity_poly.entity_id
_entity_poly.type
_entity_poly.pdbx_seq_one_letter_code
_entity_poly.pdbx_strand_id
1 'polypeptide(L)' 'MHQTDRPPDTGCLSQIHEHAPGRFTLKYTFPEGFWWGSATSGPQSEGAADKDGRSQSIWDYWYEKYACPAFGSTNNET' A
#
# COMPACT_ATOMS: atom_id res chain seq x y z
N MET A 1 14.34 -4.43 -42.47
CA MET A 1 12.97 -4.43 -41.94
C MET A 1 12.87 -3.29 -40.96
N HIS A 2 12.24 -2.19 -41.39
CA HIS A 2 11.91 -1.02 -40.57
C HIS A 2 10.67 -1.34 -39.75
N GLN A 3 10.73 -1.18 -38.42
CA GLN A 3 9.63 -0.76 -37.53
C GLN A 3 10.31 -0.10 -36.32
N THR A 4 10.69 1.17 -36.43
CA THR A 4 9.97 2.37 -35.94
C THR A 4 9.82 2.40 -34.43
N ASP A 5 10.48 3.40 -33.86
CA ASP A 5 10.52 3.81 -32.47
C ASP A 5 9.14 3.88 -31.82
N ARG A 6 9.11 3.58 -30.52
CA ARG A 6 7.95 3.83 -29.67
C ARG A 6 7.48 5.28 -29.84
N PRO A 7 6.17 5.53 -30.02
CA PRO A 7 5.66 6.89 -30.11
C PRO A 7 5.90 7.64 -28.78
N PRO A 8 6.18 8.96 -28.82
CA PRO A 8 6.19 9.78 -27.63
C PRO A 8 4.79 9.78 -27.02
N ASP A 9 4.75 9.61 -25.71
CA ASP A 9 3.62 9.74 -24.81
C ASP A 9 3.04 11.16 -24.82
N THR A 10 2.37 11.52 -25.91
CA THR A 10 1.72 12.83 -26.04
C THR A 10 0.27 12.66 -26.49
N GLY A 11 -0.44 11.77 -25.81
CA GLY A 11 -1.87 11.57 -25.97
C GLY A 11 -2.59 11.82 -24.65
N CYS A 12 -3.37 12.90 -24.60
CA CYS A 12 -4.41 13.19 -23.60
C CYS A 12 -4.05 14.07 -22.37
N LEU A 13 -3.29 15.15 -22.53
CA LEU A 13 -3.23 16.23 -21.51
C LEU A 13 -3.13 17.64 -22.11
N SER A 14 -4.08 18.06 -22.96
CA SER A 14 -4.09 19.48 -23.37
C SER A 14 -5.46 20.12 -23.60
N GLN A 15 -6.60 19.51 -23.24
CA GLN A 15 -7.89 20.18 -23.43
C GLN A 15 -8.95 19.76 -22.41
N ILE A 16 -8.86 20.30 -21.18
CA ILE A 16 -9.95 20.96 -20.44
C ILE A 16 -9.39 21.45 -19.09
N HIS A 17 -9.13 22.75 -18.92
CA HIS A 17 -9.20 23.42 -17.62
C HIS A 17 -9.23 24.95 -17.76
N GLU A 18 -10.17 25.50 -18.52
CA GLU A 18 -10.40 26.96 -18.46
C GLU A 18 -11.89 27.33 -18.60
N HIS A 19 -12.65 27.06 -17.53
CA HIS A 19 -13.66 27.95 -16.92
C HIS A 19 -14.43 27.18 -15.84
N ALA A 20 -13.85 27.07 -14.64
CA ALA A 20 -14.62 26.77 -13.43
C ALA A 20 -14.56 28.01 -12.54
N PRO A 21 -15.68 28.72 -12.30
CA PRO A 21 -15.71 29.83 -11.37
C PRO A 21 -15.45 29.33 -9.95
N GLY A 22 -14.49 29.96 -9.27
CA GLY A 22 -14.29 29.88 -7.83
C GLY A 22 -13.88 28.50 -7.31
N ARG A 23 -12.57 28.29 -7.13
CA ARG A 23 -12.08 27.28 -6.18
C ARG A 23 -12.58 27.67 -4.78
N PHE A 24 -13.67 27.06 -4.32
CA PHE A 24 -14.07 27.14 -2.92
C PHE A 24 -12.99 26.45 -2.08
N THR A 25 -12.14 27.23 -1.42
CA THR A 25 -11.22 26.70 -0.43
C THR A 25 -11.99 26.52 0.87
N LEU A 26 -12.58 25.33 1.04
CA LEU A 26 -13.19 24.96 2.32
C LEU A 26 -12.07 24.85 3.36
N LYS A 27 -12.05 25.78 4.33
CA LYS A 27 -11.13 25.72 5.46
C LYS A 27 -11.71 24.77 6.49
N TYR A 28 -11.28 23.51 6.46
CA TYR A 28 -11.61 22.53 7.49
C TYR A 28 -10.89 22.92 8.79
N THR A 29 -11.67 23.24 9.83
CA THR A 29 -11.14 23.52 11.17
C THR A 29 -11.73 22.50 12.13
N PHE A 30 -10.86 21.87 12.92
CA PHE A 30 -11.29 20.91 13.93
C PHE A 30 -11.61 21.65 15.24
N PRO A 31 -12.60 21.21 16.02
CA PRO A 31 -12.92 21.80 17.31
C PRO A 31 -11.71 21.84 18.25
N GLU A 32 -11.72 22.76 19.20
CA GLU A 32 -10.74 22.75 20.28
C GLU A 32 -10.85 21.43 21.07
N GLY A 33 -9.70 20.82 21.36
CA GLY A 33 -9.66 19.51 22.01
C GLY A 33 -9.90 18.33 21.07
N PHE A 34 -9.80 18.50 19.74
CA PHE A 34 -9.85 17.38 18.81
C PHE A 34 -8.63 16.46 18.97
N TRP A 35 -8.89 15.16 19.12
CA TRP A 35 -7.85 14.15 19.34
C TRP A 35 -7.36 13.59 18.02
N TRP A 36 -6.07 13.73 17.80
CA TRP A 36 -5.35 13.05 16.73
C TRP A 36 -4.66 11.82 17.28
N GLY A 37 -4.72 10.72 16.55
CA GLY A 37 -4.10 9.48 16.94
C GLY A 37 -3.74 8.62 15.74
N SER A 38 -2.99 7.56 16.01
CA SER A 38 -2.70 6.48 15.08
C SER A 38 -3.02 5.16 15.78
N ALA A 39 -3.30 4.12 14.99
CA ALA A 39 -3.55 2.77 15.49
C ALA A 39 -2.67 1.77 14.73
N THR A 40 -2.21 0.74 15.43
CA THR A 40 -1.47 -0.37 14.82
C THR A 40 -2.00 -1.72 15.28
N SER A 41 -1.70 -2.77 14.52
CA SER A 41 -2.13 -4.15 14.75
C SER A 41 -0.96 -5.03 15.17
N GLY A 42 -1.17 -5.85 16.20
CA GLY A 42 -0.14 -6.72 16.77
C GLY A 42 0.54 -7.62 15.72
N PRO A 43 -0.20 -8.46 14.98
CA PRO A 43 0.39 -9.32 13.93
C PRO A 43 1.17 -8.56 12.85
N GLN A 44 0.88 -7.28 12.62
CA GLN A 44 1.54 -6.47 11.60
C GLN A 44 2.75 -5.68 12.14
N SER A 45 2.89 -5.53 13.46
CA SER A 45 3.88 -4.60 14.04
C SER A 45 4.74 -5.17 15.15
N GLU A 46 4.27 -6.18 15.89
CA GLU A 46 4.99 -6.72 17.05
C GLU A 46 6.16 -7.63 16.62
N GLY A 47 6.01 -8.38 15.53
CA GLY A 47 6.95 -9.44 15.19
C GLY A 47 6.96 -10.52 16.29
N ALA A 48 8.15 -11.06 16.60
CA ALA A 48 8.37 -11.97 17.74
C ALA A 48 7.33 -13.12 17.84
N ALA A 49 6.89 -13.64 16.69
CA ALA A 49 5.79 -14.60 16.61
C ALA A 49 6.06 -15.90 17.37
N ASP A 50 7.33 -16.24 17.60
CA ASP A 50 7.83 -17.45 18.25
C ASP A 50 8.65 -17.20 19.52
N LYS A 51 8.66 -15.97 20.04
CA LYS A 51 9.45 -15.59 21.23
C LYS A 51 8.61 -15.47 22.49
N ASP A 52 9.28 -15.54 23.63
CA ASP A 52 8.74 -15.20 24.96
C ASP A 52 7.45 -15.94 25.36
N GLY A 53 7.28 -17.16 24.84
CA GLY A 53 6.11 -18.01 25.13
C GLY A 53 4.81 -17.51 24.50
N ARG A 54 4.87 -16.67 23.47
CA ARG A 54 3.69 -16.23 22.71
C ARG A 54 3.01 -17.43 22.04
N SER A 55 1.71 -17.60 22.31
CA SER A 55 0.88 -18.60 21.62
C SER A 55 0.62 -18.20 20.17
N GLN A 56 0.54 -19.19 19.29
CA GLN A 56 0.22 -18.98 17.88
C GLN A 56 -1.18 -18.38 17.71
N SER A 57 -1.27 -17.40 16.82
CA SER A 57 -2.53 -16.83 16.34
C SER A 57 -3.03 -17.54 15.09
N ILE A 58 -4.29 -17.30 14.73
CA ILE A 58 -4.88 -17.80 13.47
C ILE A 58 -4.10 -17.29 12.25
N TRP A 59 -3.54 -16.09 12.33
CA TRP A 59 -2.73 -15.50 11.24
C TRP A 59 -1.39 -16.22 11.08
N ASP A 60 -0.76 -16.63 12.18
CA ASP A 60 0.48 -17.43 12.14
C ASP A 60 0.21 -18.78 11.46
N TYR A 61 -0.86 -19.46 11.86
CA TYR A 61 -1.28 -20.73 11.26
C TYR A 61 -1.61 -20.58 9.77
N TRP A 62 -2.35 -19.55 9.38
CA TRP A 62 -2.71 -19.34 7.99
C TRP A 62 -1.47 -19.05 7.12
N TYR A 63 -0.54 -18.23 7.61
CA TYR A 63 0.69 -17.93 6.90
C TYR A 63 1.56 -19.17 6.70
N GLU A 64 1.69 -20.01 7.73
CA GLU A 64 2.43 -21.27 7.63
C GLU A 64 1.80 -22.25 6.62
N LYS A 65 0.47 -22.38 6.61
CA LYS A 65 -0.22 -23.41 5.83
C LYS A 65 -0.57 -23.01 4.40
N TYR A 66 -0.85 -21.73 4.15
CA TYR A 66 -1.51 -21.29 2.92
C TYR A 66 -0.85 -20.07 2.29
N ALA A 67 0.23 -19.52 2.87
CA ALA A 67 0.98 -18.49 2.16
C ALA A 67 1.50 -19.08 0.85
N CYS A 68 1.25 -18.35 -0.24
CA CYS A 68 1.90 -18.63 -1.51
C CYS A 68 3.42 -18.65 -1.26
N PRO A 69 4.18 -19.66 -1.73
CA PRO A 69 5.63 -19.64 -1.64
C PRO A 69 6.10 -18.28 -2.13
N ALA A 70 6.84 -17.55 -1.29
CA ALA A 70 7.31 -16.22 -1.60
C ALA A 70 7.87 -16.24 -3.03
N PHE A 71 7.33 -15.37 -3.88
CA PHE A 71 7.73 -15.25 -5.29
C PHE A 71 9.24 -14.95 -5.32
N GLY A 72 10.07 -16.00 -5.38
CA GLY A 72 11.52 -15.88 -5.33
C GLY A 72 12.34 -16.85 -4.46
N SER A 73 11.80 -17.91 -3.86
CA SER A 73 12.69 -19.01 -3.40
C SER A 73 12.89 -20.04 -4.52
N THR A 74 13.77 -19.74 -5.48
CA THR A 74 14.39 -20.82 -6.25
C THR A 74 15.27 -21.59 -5.28
N ASN A 75 14.84 -22.77 -4.85
CA ASN A 75 15.67 -23.65 -4.06
C ASN A 75 16.93 -23.95 -4.88
N ASN A 76 18.07 -23.47 -4.41
CA ASN A 76 19.37 -23.93 -4.88
C ASN A 76 19.69 -25.27 -4.20
N GLU A 77 20.09 -26.23 -5.04
CA GLU A 77 20.77 -27.51 -4.73
C GLU A 77 19.84 -28.65 -4.26
N THR A 78 19.92 -29.90 -4.76
CA THR A 78 20.87 -30.61 -5.65
C THR A 78 20.12 -31.72 -6.40
#